data_AF-A0A916Q1J0-F1
#
_entry.id   AF-A0A916Q1J0-F1
#
_cell.length_a   1.000
_cell.length_b   1.000
_cell.length_c   1.000
_cell.angle_alpha   90.00
_cell.angle_beta   90.00
_cell.angle_gamma   90.00
#
_symmetry.space_group_name_H-M   'P 1'
#
loop_
_entity.id
_entity.type
_entity.pdbx_description
1 polymer ?
#
loop_
_entity_poly.entity_id
_entity_poly.type
_entity_poly.pdbx_seq_one_letter_code
_entity_poly.pdbx_strand_id
1 'polypeptide(L)'
;MYNLTDSQKKIAKWLVQSVRTGLLDEEFTIEWHPTAKKGLPKAKLSGYRGTEEELQSTSITLSSMQALISNKLIIYSTLQLSRRSYVDYTCSTQPRLNQINKYNLTGNIYTAVDNDFNSPDTSFVDYLTPLSNPSDFDEALTKRCFPILATGGSDPILWDSAVRTAGVILEERLHDVGAISDPSQVGRSLVNAIFGKTGTLASKFAVDAEREGYRELYSGIVGTFRNLSAHRLIDPSPEEGGAFIIFVNLLLKKLEDLR
;
A
#
# COMPACT_ATOMS: atom_id res chain seq x y z
N MET A 1 -2.58 -6.54 -9.33
CA MET A 1 -2.91 -7.25 -10.59
C MET A 1 -2.22 -8.60 -10.57
N TYR A 2 -2.95 -9.71 -10.77
CA TYR A 2 -2.35 -11.06 -10.77
C TYR A 2 -1.62 -11.32 -12.09
N ASN A 3 -0.36 -11.73 -12.02
CA ASN A 3 0.41 -12.12 -13.20
C ASN A 3 0.15 -13.61 -13.51
N LEU A 4 -1.00 -13.90 -14.13
CA LEU A 4 -1.44 -15.25 -14.47
C LEU A 4 -1.98 -15.32 -15.90
N THR A 5 -1.63 -16.38 -16.63
CA THR A 5 -2.25 -16.73 -17.90
C THR A 5 -3.67 -17.24 -17.71
N ASP A 6 -4.48 -17.27 -18.77
CA ASP A 6 -5.84 -17.83 -18.70
C ASP A 6 -5.87 -19.30 -18.28
N SER A 7 -4.86 -20.08 -18.69
CA SER A 7 -4.72 -21.47 -18.24
C SER A 7 -4.43 -21.57 -16.73
N GLN A 8 -3.61 -20.67 -16.19
CA GLN A 8 -3.32 -20.64 -14.76
C GLN A 8 -4.52 -20.15 -13.93
N LYS A 9 -5.28 -19.18 -14.45
CA LYS A 9 -6.55 -18.74 -13.84
C LYS A 9 -7.56 -19.88 -13.80
N LYS A 10 -7.69 -20.66 -14.87
CA LYS A 10 -8.56 -21.86 -14.91
C LYS A 10 -8.17 -22.87 -13.83
N ILE A 11 -6.89 -23.11 -13.61
CA ILE A 11 -6.40 -24.01 -12.56
C ILE A 11 -6.76 -23.47 -11.17
N ALA A 12 -6.57 -22.18 -10.91
CA ALA A 12 -6.97 -21.57 -9.65
C ALA A 12 -8.50 -21.67 -9.40
N LYS A 13 -9.33 -21.39 -10.42
CA LYS A 13 -10.79 -21.59 -10.35
C LYS A 13 -11.15 -23.03 -10.03
N TRP A 14 -10.49 -23.98 -10.69
CA TRP A 14 -10.75 -25.40 -10.45
C TRP A 14 -10.34 -25.85 -9.04
N LEU A 15 -9.20 -25.39 -8.51
CA LEU A 15 -8.77 -25.68 -7.15
C LEU A 15 -9.79 -25.17 -6.12
N VAL A 16 -10.19 -23.90 -6.25
CA VAL A 16 -11.20 -23.30 -5.37
C VAL A 16 -12.53 -24.03 -5.47
N GLN A 17 -12.98 -24.37 -6.68
CA GLN A 17 -14.22 -25.11 -6.87
C GLN A 17 -14.16 -26.51 -6.26
N SER A 18 -13.04 -27.22 -6.45
CA SER A 18 -12.84 -28.57 -5.90
C SER A 18 -12.84 -28.58 -4.37
N VAL A 19 -12.31 -27.54 -3.73
CA VAL A 19 -12.42 -27.39 -2.27
C VAL A 19 -13.85 -27.05 -1.84
N ARG A 20 -14.51 -26.12 -2.53
CA ARG A 20 -15.91 -25.74 -2.24
C ARG A 20 -16.89 -26.90 -2.36
N THR A 21 -16.64 -27.83 -3.29
CA THR A 21 -17.47 -29.03 -3.48
C THR A 21 -17.03 -30.21 -2.62
N GLY A 22 -15.99 -30.07 -1.80
CA GLY A 22 -15.47 -31.15 -0.95
C GLY A 22 -14.75 -32.27 -1.71
N LEU A 23 -14.37 -32.04 -2.96
CA LEU A 23 -13.58 -32.98 -3.78
C LEU A 23 -12.08 -32.91 -3.48
N LEU A 24 -11.63 -31.83 -2.85
CA LEU A 24 -10.23 -31.62 -2.46
C LEU A 24 -10.20 -30.93 -1.09
N ASP A 25 -9.27 -31.30 -0.24
CA ASP A 25 -9.03 -30.58 1.01
C ASP A 25 -8.25 -29.28 0.72
N GLU A 26 -8.36 -28.25 1.57
CA GLU A 26 -7.59 -26.99 1.43
C GLU A 26 -6.07 -27.23 1.38
N GLU A 27 -5.66 -28.31 2.03
CA GLU A 27 -4.31 -28.82 2.05
C GLU A 27 -4.23 -30.14 1.26
N PHE A 28 -3.42 -30.18 0.21
CA PHE A 28 -3.29 -31.35 -0.65
C PHE A 28 -1.86 -31.58 -1.10
N THR A 29 -1.60 -32.73 -1.71
CA THR A 29 -0.25 -33.13 -2.12
C THR A 29 -0.22 -33.50 -3.60
N ILE A 30 0.78 -33.00 -4.33
CA ILE A 30 1.04 -33.42 -5.72
C ILE A 30 2.38 -34.14 -5.79
N GLU A 31 2.35 -35.35 -6.32
CA GLU A 31 3.52 -36.12 -6.73
C GLU A 31 3.80 -35.89 -8.21
N TRP A 32 5.02 -35.47 -8.56
CA TRP A 32 5.43 -35.22 -9.94
C TRP A 32 6.25 -36.38 -10.49
N HIS A 33 5.88 -36.88 -11.67
CA HIS A 33 6.58 -37.98 -12.33
C HIS A 33 7.36 -37.51 -13.57
N PRO A 34 8.69 -37.71 -13.64
CA PRO A 34 9.52 -37.20 -14.75
C PRO A 34 9.26 -37.91 -16.09
N THR A 35 8.75 -39.15 -16.07
CA THR A 35 8.36 -39.92 -17.25
C THR A 35 7.05 -40.62 -16.99
N ALA A 36 5.97 -40.14 -17.63
CA ALA A 36 4.73 -40.90 -17.73
C ALA A 36 5.02 -42.17 -18.55
N LYS A 37 5.03 -43.35 -17.93
CA LYS A 37 4.84 -44.60 -18.70
C LYS A 37 3.43 -44.53 -19.31
N LYS A 38 3.23 -45.16 -20.47
CA LYS A 38 1.93 -45.22 -21.17
C LYS A 38 0.81 -45.54 -20.17
N GLY A 39 -0.11 -44.58 -19.94
CA GLY A 39 -1.24 -44.73 -19.01
C GLY A 39 -1.06 -44.17 -17.59
N LEU A 40 0.09 -43.59 -17.22
CA LEU A 40 0.28 -42.91 -15.92
C LEU A 40 0.25 -41.37 -16.09
N PRO A 41 -0.46 -40.63 -15.21
CA PRO A 41 -0.51 -39.18 -15.28
C PRO A 41 0.85 -38.56 -14.91
N LYS A 42 1.18 -37.39 -15.50
CA LYS A 42 2.42 -36.64 -15.20
C LYS A 42 2.46 -36.08 -13.77
N ALA A 43 1.30 -35.93 -13.15
CA ALA A 43 1.11 -35.46 -11.80
C ALA A 43 0.01 -36.29 -11.13
N LYS A 44 0.22 -36.72 -9.89
CA LYS A 44 -0.78 -37.41 -9.08
C LYS A 44 -1.17 -36.55 -7.91
N LEU A 45 -2.47 -36.25 -7.78
CA LEU A 45 -3.02 -35.45 -6.70
C LEU A 45 -3.56 -36.38 -5.61
N SER A 46 -2.91 -36.38 -4.43
CA SER A 46 -3.38 -37.16 -3.29
C SER A 46 -4.48 -36.41 -2.53
N GLY A 47 -5.49 -37.15 -2.10
CA GLY A 47 -6.66 -36.61 -1.39
C GLY A 47 -7.77 -36.10 -2.30
N TYR A 48 -7.60 -36.15 -3.62
CA TYR A 48 -8.68 -35.83 -4.55
C TYR A 48 -9.73 -36.94 -4.60
N ARG A 49 -11.00 -36.57 -4.47
CA ARG A 49 -12.16 -37.49 -4.40
C ARG A 49 -12.99 -37.51 -5.68
N GLY A 50 -12.57 -36.80 -6.73
CA GLY A 50 -13.21 -36.83 -8.05
C GLY A 50 -12.67 -37.94 -8.96
N THR A 51 -12.97 -37.84 -10.25
CA THR A 51 -12.56 -38.84 -11.24
C THR A 51 -11.15 -38.54 -11.80
N GLU A 52 -10.44 -39.59 -12.22
CA GLU A 52 -9.13 -39.45 -12.86
C GLU A 52 -9.23 -38.69 -14.21
N GLU A 53 -10.35 -38.81 -14.93
CA GLU A 53 -10.60 -38.08 -16.17
C GLU A 53 -10.71 -36.56 -15.94
N GLU A 54 -11.42 -36.13 -14.88
CA GLU A 54 -11.50 -34.73 -14.48
C GLU A 54 -10.12 -34.15 -14.12
N LEU A 55 -9.32 -34.93 -13.39
CA LEU A 55 -7.96 -34.54 -13.00
C LEU A 55 -7.02 -34.45 -14.21
N GLN A 56 -7.16 -35.33 -15.20
CA GLN A 56 -6.37 -35.26 -16.43
C GLN A 56 -6.79 -34.09 -17.32
N SER A 57 -8.08 -33.76 -17.35
CA SER A 57 -8.61 -32.64 -18.14
C SER A 57 -8.08 -31.26 -17.68
N THR A 58 -7.73 -31.13 -16.40
CA THR A 58 -7.30 -29.86 -15.82
C THR A 58 -5.87 -29.45 -16.20
N SER A 59 -5.07 -30.37 -16.75
CA SER A 59 -3.72 -30.08 -17.24
C SER A 59 -2.82 -29.35 -16.21
N ILE A 60 -2.88 -29.76 -14.94
CA ILE A 60 -2.06 -29.17 -13.87
C ILE A 60 -0.57 -29.37 -14.18
N THR A 61 0.19 -28.29 -14.20
CA THR A 61 1.64 -28.29 -14.48
C THR A 61 2.45 -27.71 -13.32
N LEU A 62 3.73 -28.05 -13.24
CA LEU A 62 4.62 -27.45 -12.24
C LEU A 62 4.69 -25.92 -12.41
N SER A 63 4.75 -25.45 -13.67
CA SER A 63 4.77 -24.02 -13.99
C SER A 63 3.50 -23.29 -13.54
N SER A 64 2.32 -23.92 -13.65
CA SER A 64 1.10 -23.29 -13.14
C SER A 64 1.10 -23.18 -11.62
N MET A 65 1.58 -24.21 -10.91
CA MET A 65 1.68 -24.15 -9.44
C MET A 65 2.68 -23.07 -8.99
N GLN A 66 3.83 -22.96 -9.65
CA GLN A 66 4.82 -21.91 -9.39
C GLN A 66 4.26 -20.50 -9.60
N ALA A 67 3.43 -20.29 -10.62
CA ALA A 67 2.79 -19.01 -10.87
C ALA A 67 1.78 -18.65 -9.76
N LEU A 68 1.00 -19.62 -9.28
CA LEU A 68 0.07 -19.43 -8.16
C LEU A 68 0.82 -19.12 -6.84
N ILE A 69 1.96 -19.77 -6.59
CA ILE A 69 2.84 -19.46 -5.45
C ILE A 69 3.37 -18.02 -5.55
N SER A 70 3.88 -17.63 -6.72
CA SER A 70 4.45 -16.29 -6.95
C SER A 70 3.44 -15.17 -6.73
N ASN A 71 2.15 -15.46 -6.98
CA ASN A 71 1.04 -14.54 -6.72
C ASN A 71 0.46 -14.67 -5.30
N LYS A 72 1.11 -15.42 -4.39
CA LYS A 72 0.67 -15.66 -3.00
C LYS A 72 -0.76 -16.23 -2.89
N LEU A 73 -1.17 -17.02 -3.89
CA LEU A 73 -2.48 -17.65 -3.93
C LEU A 73 -2.47 -19.02 -3.24
N ILE A 74 -1.34 -19.71 -3.32
CA ILE A 74 -1.08 -20.97 -2.61
C ILE A 74 0.30 -20.90 -1.95
N ILE A 75 0.50 -21.67 -0.89
CA ILE A 75 1.80 -21.90 -0.27
C ILE A 75 2.23 -23.35 -0.50
N TYR A 76 3.53 -23.62 -0.51
CA TYR A 76 4.05 -24.97 -0.70
C TYR A 76 5.14 -25.33 0.32
N SER A 77 5.23 -26.62 0.64
CA SER A 77 6.33 -27.22 1.38
C SER A 77 6.73 -28.54 0.72
N THR A 78 8.04 -28.76 0.59
CA THR A 78 8.56 -30.01 0.02
C THR A 78 8.72 -31.04 1.12
N LEU A 79 8.08 -32.20 0.97
CA LEU A 79 8.34 -33.35 1.83
C LEU A 79 9.57 -34.08 1.29
N GLN A 80 10.71 -33.95 1.95
CA GLN A 80 11.87 -34.79 1.65
C GLN A 80 11.55 -36.23 2.08
N LEU A 81 11.34 -37.12 1.12
CA LEU A 81 11.36 -38.55 1.38
C LEU A 81 12.77 -38.93 1.85
N SER A 82 12.88 -39.36 3.10
CA SER A 82 14.12 -39.93 3.61
C SER A 82 14.50 -41.15 2.76
N ARG A 83 15.76 -41.16 2.31
CA ARG A 83 16.36 -42.19 1.45
C ARG A 83 16.04 -43.61 1.95
N ARG A 84 15.25 -44.37 1.18
CA ARG A 84 15.54 -45.79 0.90
C ARG A 84 15.66 -45.95 -0.61
N SER A 85 16.89 -45.74 -1.07
CA SER A 85 17.32 -45.90 -2.44
C SER A 85 17.09 -47.34 -2.89
N TYR A 86 16.10 -47.59 -3.74
CA TYR A 86 16.14 -48.77 -4.62
C TYR A 86 16.99 -48.35 -5.82
N VAL A 87 18.30 -48.65 -5.76
CA VAL A 87 19.22 -48.39 -6.86
C VAL A 87 19.08 -49.57 -7.83
N ASP A 88 18.30 -49.36 -8.89
CA ASP A 88 18.35 -50.24 -10.05
C ASP A 88 19.49 -49.75 -10.97
N TYR A 89 20.56 -50.53 -11.07
CA TYR A 89 21.82 -50.16 -11.73
C TYR A 89 21.76 -50.22 -13.27
N THR A 90 20.57 -50.21 -13.87
CA THR A 90 20.38 -50.50 -15.29
C THR A 90 19.77 -49.35 -16.10
N CYS A 91 20.14 -48.09 -15.87
CA CYS A 91 20.06 -47.06 -16.93
C CYS A 91 20.81 -45.77 -16.58
N SER A 92 21.38 -45.16 -17.61
CA SER A 92 22.19 -43.94 -17.62
C SER A 92 21.50 -42.68 -17.03
N THR A 93 22.31 -41.85 -16.37
CA THR A 93 22.21 -40.37 -16.25
C THR A 93 20.84 -39.77 -15.91
N GLN A 94 20.48 -39.77 -14.62
CA GLN A 94 19.98 -38.62 -13.82
C GLN A 94 19.29 -39.14 -12.54
N PRO A 95 19.55 -38.55 -11.36
CA PRO A 95 18.82 -38.92 -10.15
C PRO A 95 17.34 -38.55 -10.30
N ARG A 96 16.47 -39.57 -10.43
CA ARG A 96 15.02 -39.41 -10.46
C ARG A 96 14.52 -39.10 -9.04
N LEU A 97 14.38 -37.82 -8.71
CA LEU A 97 13.70 -37.42 -7.48
C LEU A 97 12.19 -37.44 -7.74
N ASN A 98 11.50 -38.45 -7.21
CA ASN A 98 10.05 -38.37 -6.98
C ASN A 98 9.83 -37.25 -5.94
N GLN A 99 9.41 -36.07 -6.38
CA GLN A 99 9.15 -34.95 -5.49
C GLN A 99 7.67 -34.95 -5.10
N ILE A 100 7.44 -35.08 -3.79
CA ILE A 100 6.12 -34.95 -3.18
C ILE A 100 6.05 -33.54 -2.59
N ASN A 101 5.21 -32.70 -3.18
CA ASN A 101 5.02 -31.32 -2.74
C ASN A 101 3.65 -31.18 -2.11
N LYS A 102 3.62 -30.64 -0.89
CA LYS A 102 2.41 -30.32 -0.15
C LYS A 102 2.05 -28.86 -0.42
N TYR A 103 0.80 -28.61 -0.78
CA TYR A 103 0.26 -27.30 -1.12
C TYR A 103 -0.91 -26.97 -0.20
N ASN A 104 -1.10 -25.67 0.06
CA ASN A 104 -2.23 -25.18 0.83
C ASN A 104 -2.79 -23.90 0.17
N LEU A 105 -4.11 -23.84 0.01
CA LEU A 105 -4.81 -22.65 -0.50
C LEU A 105 -4.77 -21.52 0.53
N THR A 106 -4.53 -20.30 0.08
CA THR A 106 -4.63 -19.11 0.94
C THR A 106 -5.99 -18.44 0.77
N GLY A 107 -6.43 -17.61 1.71
CA GLY A 107 -7.63 -16.77 1.54
C GLY A 107 -7.60 -15.94 0.23
N ASN A 108 -6.41 -15.54 -0.22
CA ASN A 108 -6.22 -14.73 -1.42
C ASN A 108 -6.71 -15.43 -2.70
N ILE A 109 -6.64 -16.77 -2.80
CA ILE A 109 -7.10 -17.48 -4.00
C ILE A 109 -8.63 -17.48 -4.13
N TYR A 110 -9.35 -17.50 -3.00
CA TYR A 110 -10.79 -17.39 -2.98
C TYR A 110 -11.22 -15.98 -3.40
N THR A 111 -10.61 -14.95 -2.81
CA THR A 111 -10.85 -13.55 -3.20
C THR A 111 -10.50 -13.30 -4.67
N ALA A 112 -9.40 -13.87 -5.16
CA ALA A 112 -9.00 -13.76 -6.56
C ALA A 112 -10.02 -14.42 -7.48
N VAL A 113 -10.47 -15.64 -7.17
CA VAL A 113 -11.45 -16.37 -8.00
C VAL A 113 -12.82 -15.70 -7.98
N ASP A 114 -13.29 -15.26 -6.81
CA ASP A 114 -14.61 -14.64 -6.66
C ASP A 114 -14.71 -13.29 -7.36
N ASN A 115 -13.60 -12.55 -7.45
CA ASN A 115 -13.52 -11.30 -8.21
C ASN A 115 -13.04 -11.50 -9.65
N ASP A 116 -13.02 -12.73 -10.16
CA ASP A 116 -12.56 -13.09 -11.51
C ASP A 116 -11.15 -12.56 -11.85
N PHE A 117 -10.26 -12.56 -10.85
CA PHE A 117 -8.89 -12.05 -10.89
C PHE A 117 -8.80 -10.54 -11.19
N ASN A 118 -9.91 -9.81 -11.07
CA ASN A 118 -9.88 -8.36 -11.03
C ASN A 118 -9.25 -7.95 -9.70
N SER A 119 -8.09 -7.31 -9.76
CA SER A 119 -7.55 -6.65 -8.57
C SER A 119 -8.31 -5.34 -8.37
N PRO A 120 -8.81 -5.03 -7.15
CA PRO A 120 -9.23 -3.67 -6.87
C PRO A 120 -8.05 -2.75 -7.16
N ASP A 121 -8.33 -1.62 -7.81
CA ASP A 121 -7.34 -0.58 -8.00
C ASP A 121 -7.00 0.01 -6.63
N THR A 122 -5.81 -0.30 -6.12
CA THR A 122 -5.31 0.22 -4.84
C THR A 122 -4.32 1.35 -5.04
N SER A 123 -4.17 1.88 -6.25
CA SER A 123 -3.25 3.01 -6.52
C SER A 123 -3.59 4.24 -5.67
N PHE A 124 -4.85 4.38 -5.25
CA PHE A 124 -5.28 5.45 -4.33
C PHE A 124 -4.51 5.44 -2.99
N VAL A 125 -4.02 4.29 -2.52
CA VAL A 125 -3.28 4.17 -1.25
C VAL A 125 -1.97 4.95 -1.28
N ASP A 126 -1.31 5.00 -2.45
CA ASP A 126 -0.08 5.76 -2.66
C ASP A 126 -0.32 7.27 -2.46
N TYR A 127 -1.51 7.76 -2.81
CA TYR A 127 -1.91 9.15 -2.61
C TYR A 127 -2.45 9.46 -1.20
N LEU A 128 -2.88 8.44 -0.44
CA LEU A 128 -3.38 8.59 0.93
C LEU A 128 -2.28 8.51 2.00
N THR A 129 -1.06 8.07 1.63
CA THR A 129 0.08 7.95 2.55
C THR A 129 1.29 8.82 2.14
N PRO A 130 1.12 10.13 1.80
CA PRO A 130 2.13 10.91 1.10
C PRO A 130 3.39 11.25 1.92
N LEU A 131 3.42 10.97 3.23
CA LEU A 131 4.66 11.08 4.02
C LEU A 131 5.78 10.14 3.55
N SER A 132 5.46 9.17 2.69
CA SER A 132 6.41 8.20 2.15
C SER A 132 7.33 8.78 1.06
N ASN A 133 7.01 9.93 0.45
CA ASN A 133 7.90 10.61 -0.50
C ASN A 133 8.27 12.06 -0.08
N PRO A 134 9.42 12.26 0.59
CA PRO A 134 9.90 13.58 1.01
C PRO A 134 10.12 14.59 -0.12
N SER A 135 10.30 14.16 -1.38
CA SER A 135 10.60 15.08 -2.50
C SER A 135 9.47 16.03 -2.82
N ASP A 136 8.24 15.67 -2.47
CA ASP A 136 7.03 16.40 -2.86
C ASP A 136 6.59 17.39 -1.78
N PHE A 137 7.39 17.53 -0.71
CA PHE A 137 7.18 18.46 0.38
C PHE A 137 7.93 19.78 0.16
N ASP A 138 7.34 20.87 0.67
CA ASP A 138 8.03 22.14 0.80
C ASP A 138 9.36 21.94 1.55
N GLU A 139 10.42 22.56 1.02
CA GLU A 139 11.78 22.39 1.52
C GLU A 139 11.91 22.74 3.01
N ALA A 140 11.15 23.73 3.50
CA ALA A 140 11.19 24.11 4.91
C ALA A 140 10.57 23.03 5.81
N LEU A 141 9.52 22.34 5.36
CA LEU A 141 8.94 21.21 6.10
C LEU A 141 9.94 20.05 6.19
N THR A 142 10.57 19.69 5.06
CA THR A 142 11.58 18.62 5.02
C THR A 142 12.79 18.95 5.90
N LYS A 143 13.25 20.21 5.93
CA LYS A 143 14.41 20.61 6.74
C LYS A 143 14.14 20.78 8.22
N ARG A 144 12.91 21.10 8.63
CA ARG A 144 12.61 21.49 10.03
C ARG A 144 11.69 20.51 10.75
N CYS A 145 10.74 19.88 10.06
CA CYS A 145 9.81 18.93 10.67
C CYS A 145 10.38 17.50 10.65
N PHE A 146 10.95 17.06 9.53
CA PHE A 146 11.36 15.65 9.40
C PHE A 146 12.50 15.24 10.34
N PRO A 147 13.51 16.08 10.62
CA PRO A 147 14.52 15.75 11.62
C PRO A 147 13.95 15.53 13.02
N ILE A 148 12.88 16.24 13.40
CA ILE A 148 12.18 16.05 14.69
C ILE A 148 11.55 14.66 14.74
N LEU A 149 10.92 14.23 13.65
CA LEU A 149 10.26 12.93 13.58
C LEU A 149 11.25 11.77 13.46
N ALA A 150 12.40 12.01 12.84
CA ALA A 150 13.46 11.01 12.65
C ALA A 150 14.07 10.52 13.97
N THR A 151 13.93 11.28 15.07
CA THR A 151 14.41 10.86 16.40
C THR A 151 13.47 9.90 17.13
N GLY A 152 12.24 9.70 16.62
CA GLY A 152 11.27 8.80 17.24
C GLY A 152 9.86 8.93 16.66
N GLY A 153 9.61 8.39 15.46
CA GLY A 153 8.34 8.55 14.73
C GLY A 153 7.09 7.96 15.39
N SER A 154 7.22 7.28 16.53
CA SER A 154 6.08 6.80 17.33
C SER A 154 5.81 7.65 18.58
N ASP A 155 6.60 8.68 18.84
CA ASP A 155 6.47 9.55 20.02
C ASP A 155 5.52 10.74 19.74
N PRO A 156 4.35 10.82 20.37
CA PRO A 156 3.40 11.92 20.20
C PRO A 156 3.98 13.32 20.49
N ILE A 157 4.97 13.42 21.39
CA ILE A 157 5.62 14.70 21.74
C ILE A 157 6.44 15.24 20.57
N LEU A 158 7.07 14.34 19.80
CA LEU A 158 7.81 14.70 18.59
C LEU A 158 6.84 15.15 17.48
N TRP A 159 5.67 14.51 17.37
CA TRP A 159 4.62 14.92 16.44
C TRP A 159 4.03 16.29 16.78
N ASP A 160 3.71 16.56 18.05
CA ASP A 160 3.31 17.88 18.53
C ASP A 160 4.34 18.97 18.17
N SER A 161 5.62 18.67 18.37
CA SER A 161 6.71 19.58 18.02
C SER A 161 6.84 19.82 16.51
N ALA A 162 6.66 18.78 15.69
CA ALA A 162 6.66 18.89 14.23
C ALA A 162 5.44 19.69 13.72
N VAL A 163 4.26 19.50 14.31
CA VAL A 163 3.01 20.23 14.01
C VAL A 163 3.18 21.73 14.31
N ARG A 164 3.70 22.09 15.49
CA ARG A 164 4.02 23.49 15.80
C ARG A 164 4.98 24.11 14.79
N THR A 165 6.03 23.37 14.45
CA THR A 165 7.04 23.82 13.50
C THR A 165 6.44 24.05 12.11
N ALA A 166 5.56 23.17 11.65
CA ALA A 166 4.83 23.33 10.40
C ALA A 166 3.92 24.57 10.40
N GLY A 167 3.23 24.84 11.52
CA GLY A 167 2.44 26.07 11.68
C GLY A 167 3.27 27.36 11.60
N VAL A 168 4.48 27.35 12.18
CA VAL A 168 5.42 28.48 12.06
C VAL A 168 5.87 28.67 10.61
N ILE A 169 6.21 27.59 9.89
CA ILE A 169 6.60 27.66 8.48
C ILE A 169 5.48 28.27 7.62
N LEU A 170 4.23 27.88 7.88
CA LEU A 170 3.08 28.45 7.19
C LEU A 170 2.94 29.95 7.41
N GLU A 171 3.14 30.40 8.65
CA GLU A 171 3.08 31.84 9.00
C GLU A 171 4.24 32.62 8.36
N GLU A 172 5.47 32.11 8.43
CA GLU A 172 6.62 32.69 7.73
C GLU A 172 6.36 32.84 6.23
N ARG A 173 5.72 31.83 5.61
CA ARG A 173 5.39 31.90 4.18
C ARG A 173 4.29 32.91 3.88
N LEU A 174 3.31 33.07 4.77
CA LEU A 174 2.31 34.14 4.66
C LEU A 174 2.97 35.53 4.69
N HIS A 175 3.93 35.75 5.58
CA HIS A 175 4.70 37.00 5.60
C HIS A 175 5.41 37.27 4.27
N ASP A 176 6.10 36.26 3.74
CA ASP A 176 6.87 36.38 2.50
C ASP A 176 5.97 36.65 1.28
N VAL A 177 4.98 35.78 1.03
CA VAL A 177 4.05 35.92 -0.11
C VAL A 177 3.19 37.18 0.02
N GLY A 178 2.80 37.53 1.24
CA GLY A 178 2.02 38.73 1.53
C GLY A 178 2.83 40.03 1.52
N ALA A 179 4.15 39.97 1.37
CA ALA A 179 5.07 41.10 1.51
C ALA A 179 4.88 41.90 2.82
N ILE A 180 4.58 41.21 3.92
CA ILE A 180 4.35 41.83 5.25
C ILE A 180 5.64 41.79 6.06
N SER A 181 6.28 42.95 6.22
CA SER A 181 7.57 43.07 6.91
C SER A 181 7.46 43.16 8.44
N ASP A 182 6.29 43.45 9.01
CA ASP A 182 6.10 43.55 10.46
C ASP A 182 5.99 42.14 11.09
N PRO A 183 6.99 41.69 11.86
CA PRO A 183 6.99 40.36 12.47
C PRO A 183 6.01 40.23 13.65
N SER A 184 5.48 41.33 14.18
CA SER A 184 4.49 41.30 15.26
C SER A 184 3.09 40.99 14.73
N GLN A 185 2.88 41.15 13.43
CA GLN A 185 1.61 40.90 12.79
C GLN A 185 1.43 39.40 12.52
N VAL A 186 0.69 38.74 13.40
CA VAL A 186 0.53 37.29 13.37
C VAL A 186 -0.94 36.86 13.40
N GLY A 187 -1.20 35.58 13.22
CA GLY A 187 -2.56 35.06 13.41
C GLY A 187 -3.56 35.61 12.40
N ARG A 188 -4.80 35.82 12.85
CA ARG A 188 -5.86 36.41 12.01
C ARG A 188 -5.53 37.81 11.50
N SER A 189 -4.73 38.58 12.25
CA SER A 189 -4.35 39.93 11.85
C SER A 189 -3.46 39.93 10.60
N LEU A 190 -2.53 38.96 10.51
CA LEU A 190 -1.70 38.73 9.32
C LEU A 190 -2.57 38.32 8.13
N VAL A 191 -3.41 37.31 8.32
CA VAL A 191 -4.27 36.78 7.24
C VAL A 191 -5.20 37.86 6.68
N ASN A 192 -5.76 38.72 7.53
CA ASN A 192 -6.60 39.84 7.09
C ASN A 192 -5.83 40.92 6.33
N ALA A 193 -4.56 41.17 6.65
CA ALA A 193 -3.76 42.11 5.86
C ALA A 193 -3.32 41.56 4.51
N ILE A 194 -3.31 40.24 4.35
CA ILE A 194 -2.96 39.60 3.08
C ILE A 194 -4.21 39.46 2.21
N PHE A 195 -5.26 38.82 2.75
CA PHE A 195 -6.45 38.42 2.01
C PHE A 195 -7.69 39.27 2.31
N GLY A 196 -7.61 40.29 3.16
CA GLY A 196 -8.73 41.21 3.38
C GLY A 196 -9.12 41.95 2.10
N LYS A 197 -10.26 42.65 2.11
CA LYS A 197 -10.73 43.42 0.94
C LYS A 197 -9.70 44.43 0.42
N THR A 198 -8.88 44.96 1.30
CA THR A 198 -7.78 45.89 1.00
C THR A 198 -6.41 45.26 1.28
N GLY A 199 -6.35 43.92 1.33
CA GLY A 199 -5.13 43.20 1.64
C GLY A 199 -4.14 43.17 0.47
N THR A 200 -2.89 42.82 0.75
CA THR A 200 -1.80 42.86 -0.23
C THR A 200 -2.04 41.96 -1.45
N LEU A 201 -2.78 40.86 -1.29
CA LEU A 201 -3.12 39.94 -2.38
C LEU A 201 -4.58 40.08 -2.86
N ALA A 202 -5.33 41.09 -2.40
CA ALA A 202 -6.74 41.23 -2.77
C ALA A 202 -6.96 41.28 -4.30
N SER A 203 -6.03 41.92 -5.02
CA SER A 203 -6.07 42.07 -6.48
C SER A 203 -5.73 40.80 -7.27
N LYS A 204 -5.18 39.76 -6.63
CA LYS A 204 -4.90 38.48 -7.27
C LYS A 204 -6.16 37.66 -7.55
N PHE A 205 -7.28 38.01 -6.91
CA PHE A 205 -8.55 37.30 -7.03
C PHE A 205 -9.51 38.07 -7.93
N ALA A 206 -10.00 37.40 -8.98
CA ALA A 206 -11.04 37.98 -9.84
C ALA A 206 -12.43 37.95 -9.16
N VAL A 207 -12.63 37.02 -8.22
CA VAL A 207 -13.91 36.80 -7.52
C VAL A 207 -13.72 36.95 -6.02
N ASP A 208 -14.51 37.84 -5.41
CA ASP A 208 -14.44 38.13 -3.97
C ASP A 208 -14.66 36.90 -3.09
N ALA A 209 -15.49 35.95 -3.53
CA ALA A 209 -15.76 34.71 -2.81
C ALA A 209 -14.51 33.80 -2.71
N GLU A 210 -13.66 33.78 -3.74
CA GLU A 210 -12.42 33.01 -3.71
C GLU A 210 -11.43 33.63 -2.73
N ARG A 211 -11.24 34.96 -2.78
CA ARG A 211 -10.44 35.71 -1.81
C ARG A 211 -10.91 35.41 -0.37
N GLU A 212 -12.22 35.45 -0.16
CA GLU A 212 -12.82 35.20 1.14
C GLU A 212 -12.58 33.77 1.62
N GLY A 213 -12.70 32.77 0.73
CA GLY A 213 -12.37 31.38 1.03
C GLY A 213 -10.92 31.18 1.46
N TYR A 214 -9.97 31.85 0.80
CA TYR A 214 -8.57 31.86 1.25
C TYR A 214 -8.45 32.51 2.63
N ARG A 215 -9.02 33.71 2.83
CA ARG A 215 -8.98 34.42 4.12
C ARG A 215 -9.50 33.54 5.26
N GLU A 216 -10.63 32.87 5.06
CA GLU A 216 -11.26 32.01 6.07
C GLU A 216 -10.45 30.75 6.33
N LEU A 217 -9.95 30.09 5.28
CA LEU A 217 -9.12 28.89 5.39
C LEU A 217 -7.84 29.14 6.19
N TYR A 218 -7.04 30.14 5.81
CA TYR A 218 -5.80 30.46 6.52
C TYR A 218 -6.07 31.01 7.93
N SER A 219 -7.13 31.81 8.12
CA SER A 219 -7.53 32.30 9.45
C SER A 219 -7.97 31.17 10.37
N GLY A 220 -8.67 30.17 9.82
CA GLY A 220 -9.10 28.97 10.51
C GLY A 220 -7.89 28.17 11.00
N ILE A 221 -6.97 27.85 10.10
CA ILE A 221 -5.79 27.01 10.43
C ILE A 221 -4.87 27.66 11.44
N VAL A 222 -4.52 28.93 11.26
CA VAL A 222 -3.69 29.64 12.23
C VAL A 222 -4.45 29.81 13.56
N GLY A 223 -5.78 29.98 13.50
CA GLY A 223 -6.62 30.12 14.69
C GLY A 223 -6.83 28.84 15.49
N THR A 224 -6.86 27.67 14.85
CA THR A 224 -7.12 26.38 15.50
C THR A 224 -5.82 25.67 15.90
N PHE A 225 -4.88 25.49 14.98
CA PHE A 225 -3.73 24.62 15.25
C PHE A 225 -2.59 25.34 15.97
N ARG A 226 -2.29 26.59 15.61
CA ARG A 226 -1.24 27.35 16.32
C ARG A 226 -1.65 27.63 17.77
N ASN A 227 -2.91 28.01 17.98
CA ASN A 227 -3.41 28.34 19.32
C ASN A 227 -3.61 27.10 20.19
N LEU A 228 -4.14 25.97 19.68
CA LEU A 228 -4.26 24.75 20.49
C LEU A 228 -2.90 24.15 20.84
N SER A 229 -1.94 24.10 19.91
CA SER A 229 -0.59 23.57 20.18
C SER A 229 0.25 24.47 21.09
N ALA A 230 -0.09 25.77 21.20
CA ALA A 230 0.49 26.69 22.18
C ALA A 230 -0.08 26.49 23.60
N HIS A 231 -1.27 25.90 23.73
CA HIS A 231 -1.94 25.64 25.00
C HIS A 231 -1.86 24.17 25.48
N ARG A 232 -1.16 23.29 24.74
CA ARG A 232 -0.94 21.86 25.07
C ARG A 232 -2.21 21.13 25.54
N LEU A 233 -3.33 21.32 24.85
CA LEU A 233 -4.58 20.67 25.27
C LEU A 233 -4.57 19.15 25.00
N ILE A 234 -3.94 18.69 23.91
CA ILE A 234 -3.86 17.28 23.48
C ILE A 234 -2.58 17.08 22.64
N ASP A 235 -1.81 16.02 22.90
CA ASP A 235 -0.72 15.59 22.01
C ASP A 235 -1.32 14.80 20.83
N PRO A 236 -1.05 15.19 19.57
CA PRO A 236 -1.61 14.51 18.42
C PRO A 236 -1.01 13.11 18.28
N SER A 237 -1.83 12.15 17.83
CA SER A 237 -1.30 10.85 17.40
C SER A 237 -0.38 11.02 16.17
N PRO A 238 0.49 10.04 15.86
CA PRO A 238 1.29 10.05 14.63
C PRO A 238 0.44 10.25 13.36
N GLU A 239 -0.76 9.67 13.33
CA GLU A 239 -1.70 9.78 12.22
C GLU A 239 -2.25 11.22 12.10
N GLU A 240 -2.64 11.82 13.22
CA GLU A 240 -3.14 13.21 13.26
C GLU A 240 -2.04 14.22 12.90
N GLY A 241 -0.85 14.05 13.47
CA GLY A 241 0.32 14.90 13.18
C GLY A 241 0.75 14.78 11.72
N GLY A 242 0.73 13.56 11.18
CA GLY A 242 1.03 13.30 9.78
C GLY A 242 0.04 13.98 8.83
N ALA A 243 -1.26 13.82 9.08
CA ALA A 243 -2.31 14.46 8.29
C ALA A 243 -2.17 15.99 8.31
N PHE A 244 -1.85 16.59 9.47
CA PHE A 244 -1.63 18.02 9.58
C PHE A 244 -0.43 18.50 8.74
N ILE A 245 0.70 17.81 8.80
CA ILE A 245 1.91 18.18 8.02
C ILE A 245 1.63 18.10 6.51
N ILE A 246 0.91 17.07 6.06
CA ILE A 246 0.47 16.94 4.66
C ILE A 246 -0.42 18.11 4.27
N PHE A 247 -1.36 18.49 5.14
CA PHE A 247 -2.26 19.60 4.87
C PHE A 247 -1.53 20.93 4.79
N VAL A 248 -0.59 21.20 5.71
CA VAL A 248 0.26 22.40 5.64
C VAL A 248 1.06 22.43 4.33
N ASN A 249 1.60 21.30 3.88
CA ASN A 249 2.29 21.23 2.58
C ASN A 249 1.38 21.67 1.41
N LEU A 250 0.12 21.23 1.41
CA LEU A 250 -0.86 21.67 0.41
C LEU A 250 -1.11 23.18 0.48
N LEU A 251 -1.27 23.74 1.69
CA LEU A 251 -1.46 25.18 1.88
C LEU A 251 -0.26 25.99 1.40
N LEU A 252 0.96 25.55 1.71
CA LEU A 252 2.19 26.21 1.22
C LEU A 252 2.23 26.26 -0.31
N LYS A 253 1.91 25.16 -0.99
CA LYS A 253 1.80 25.14 -2.47
C LYS A 253 0.75 26.13 -2.98
N LYS A 254 -0.41 26.20 -2.33
CA LYS A 254 -1.46 27.18 -2.68
C LYS A 254 -1.04 28.63 -2.46
N LEU A 255 -0.20 28.93 -1.47
CA LEU A 255 0.38 30.27 -1.31
C LEU A 255 1.38 30.58 -2.42
N GLU A 256 2.23 29.63 -2.80
CA GLU A 256 3.21 29.82 -3.86
C GLU A 256 2.54 30.13 -5.21
N ASP A 257 1.40 29.49 -5.51
CA ASP A 257 0.60 29.78 -6.70
C ASP A 257 0.08 31.24 -6.77
N LEU A 258 0.08 31.97 -5.64
CA LEU A 258 -0.39 33.36 -5.55
C LEU A 258 0.71 34.42 -5.67
N ARG A 259 1.99 34.02 -5.70
CA ARG A 259 3.11 34.96 -5.97
C ARG A 259 2.90 35.68 -7.30
#